data_AF-A0A9E2P918-F1
#
_entry.id   AF-A0A9E2P918-F1
#
_cell.length_a   1.000
_cell.length_b   1.000
_cell.length_c   1.000
_cell.angle_alpha   90.00
_cell.angle_beta   90.00
_cell.angle_gamma   90.00
#
_symmetry.space_group_name_H-M   'P 1'
#
loop_
_entity.id
_entity.type
_entity.pdbx_description
1 polymer ?
#
loop_
_entity_poly.entity_id
_entity_poly.type
_entity_poly.pdbx_seq_one_letter_code
_entity_poly.pdbx_strand_id
1 'polypeptide(L)'
;MKRMRILRNRGLLCLLFVLLLYGGAVFAVDLPKTIDKTNCSQYKDILFPAMYRAVEKGDYVITPGKINFRYKHNESFLAASAKNEGKFDISPNGDLLDKRTGKYPENIYGYPFPNIDLKDPKAGAKIMYNFNFQRYRLMGSKDKIRVMWIDEKGEERYVQGVDSRLYMNGRPQGHEIKNSDKVLTYEFENVLEPMSVKGTNTLSCVYYDKREDTNYAYVPAIRRIRQTTSTARSDPYMGSDAWWDTNYMWAGKDSTMTWKYVGE
;
A
#
# COMPACT_ATOMS: atom_id res chain seq x y z
N MET A 1 -58.24 -34.20 16.56
CA MET A 1 -57.05 -34.63 15.79
C MET A 1 -56.19 -33.41 15.46
N LYS A 2 -54.97 -33.36 16.01
CA LYS A 2 -53.93 -32.36 15.69
C LYS A 2 -53.39 -32.62 14.28
N ARG A 3 -53.26 -31.60 13.43
CA ARG A 3 -52.26 -31.60 12.35
C ARG A 3 -51.48 -30.30 12.31
N MET A 4 -50.16 -30.50 12.22
CA MET A 4 -49.08 -29.60 12.56
C MET A 4 -48.88 -28.43 11.60
N ARG A 5 -48.32 -27.39 12.22
CA ARG A 5 -47.72 -26.16 11.73
C ARG A 5 -46.25 -26.42 11.35
N ILE A 6 -45.88 -26.79 10.10
CA ILE A 6 -44.44 -26.93 9.70
C ILE A 6 -44.16 -26.60 8.21
N LEU A 7 -44.77 -25.57 7.61
CA LEU A 7 -44.37 -25.15 6.25
C LEU A 7 -43.93 -23.70 6.07
N ARG A 8 -44.06 -22.84 7.09
CA ARG A 8 -43.69 -21.41 6.97
C ARG A 8 -42.30 -21.04 7.52
N ASN A 9 -41.50 -22.01 7.95
CA ASN A 9 -40.14 -21.78 8.49
C ASN A 9 -39.01 -22.39 7.64
N ARG A 10 -39.31 -23.16 6.59
CA ARG A 10 -38.27 -23.82 5.77
C ARG A 10 -37.56 -22.87 4.80
N GLY A 11 -38.30 -21.94 4.18
CA GLY A 11 -37.70 -20.95 3.27
C GLY A 11 -36.79 -19.94 3.97
N LEU A 12 -37.14 -19.51 5.19
CA LEU A 12 -36.34 -18.56 5.96
C LEU A 12 -35.06 -19.22 6.53
N LEU A 13 -35.13 -20.50 6.91
CA LEU A 13 -33.95 -21.27 7.35
C LEU A 13 -32.98 -21.55 6.19
N CYS A 14 -33.48 -21.83 4.98
CA CYS A 14 -32.60 -22.02 3.81
C CYS A 14 -31.90 -20.72 3.39
N LEU A 15 -32.56 -19.56 3.48
CA LEU A 15 -31.95 -18.25 3.20
C LEU A 15 -30.89 -17.87 4.25
N LEU A 16 -31.11 -18.20 5.52
CA LEU A 16 -30.11 -18.03 6.59
C LEU A 16 -28.91 -18.98 6.44
N PHE A 17 -29.12 -20.20 5.93
CA PHE A 17 -28.03 -21.15 5.68
C PHE A 17 -27.13 -20.75 4.49
N VAL A 18 -27.71 -20.13 3.45
CA VAL A 18 -26.95 -19.63 2.29
C VAL A 18 -26.16 -18.36 2.63
N LEU A 19 -26.66 -17.51 3.54
CA LEU A 19 -25.93 -16.33 4.03
C LEU A 19 -24.80 -16.67 5.00
N LEU A 20 -24.88 -17.79 5.73
CA LEU A 20 -23.79 -18.29 6.59
C LEU A 20 -22.63 -18.92 5.82
N LEU A 21 -22.84 -19.32 4.56
CA LEU A 21 -21.79 -19.89 3.69
C LEU A 21 -21.00 -18.83 2.91
N TYR A 22 -21.43 -17.57 2.93
CA TYR A 22 -20.70 -16.42 2.36
C TYR A 22 -19.90 -15.64 3.42
N GLY A 23 -19.80 -16.16 4.65
CA GLY A 23 -18.72 -15.79 5.55
C GLY A 23 -17.47 -16.53 5.10
N GLY A 24 -16.68 -15.92 4.21
CA GLY A 24 -15.35 -16.40 3.87
C GLY A 24 -14.47 -16.34 5.11
N ALA A 25 -14.55 -17.37 5.96
CA ALA A 25 -13.50 -17.64 6.91
C ALA A 25 -12.30 -18.05 6.08
N VAL A 26 -11.33 -17.14 5.94
CA VAL A 26 -9.99 -17.50 5.48
C VAL A 26 -9.40 -18.36 6.60
N PHE A 27 -9.65 -19.66 6.53
CA PHE A 27 -8.98 -20.61 7.41
C PHE A 27 -7.48 -20.48 7.14
N ALA A 28 -6.67 -20.47 8.19
CA ALA A 28 -5.24 -20.63 8.07
C ALA A 28 -4.97 -21.95 7.33
N VAL A 29 -4.63 -21.86 6.04
CA VAL A 29 -4.36 -23.02 5.22
C VAL A 29 -2.99 -23.57 5.64
N ASP A 30 -2.95 -24.81 6.09
CA ASP A 30 -1.68 -25.50 6.34
C ASP A 30 -0.92 -25.61 5.02
N LEU A 31 0.15 -24.82 4.90
CA LEU A 31 0.95 -24.77 3.68
C LEU A 31 1.86 -26.01 3.62
N PRO A 32 1.93 -26.68 2.46
CA PRO A 32 2.77 -27.84 2.27
C PRO A 32 4.24 -27.37 2.17
N LYS A 33 5.17 -28.33 2.15
CA LYS A 33 6.58 -28.01 1.87
C LYS A 33 6.76 -27.35 0.49
N THR A 34 5.93 -27.75 -0.47
CA THR A 34 6.01 -27.29 -1.85
C THR A 34 4.60 -27.21 -2.44
N ILE A 35 4.31 -26.14 -3.18
CA ILE A 35 3.13 -26.01 -4.03
C ILE A 35 3.60 -26.07 -5.49
N ASP A 36 3.15 -27.08 -6.22
CA ASP A 36 3.49 -27.35 -7.61
C ASP A 36 2.24 -27.74 -8.42
N LYS A 37 2.43 -28.09 -9.69
CA LYS A 37 1.35 -28.49 -10.60
C LYS A 37 0.44 -29.59 -10.04
N THR A 38 0.94 -30.47 -9.18
CA THR A 38 0.18 -31.63 -8.67
C THR A 38 -0.80 -31.27 -7.57
N ASN A 39 -0.57 -30.18 -6.82
CA ASN A 39 -1.38 -29.79 -5.65
C ASN A 39 -1.88 -28.34 -5.69
N CYS A 40 -1.47 -27.52 -6.67
CA CYS A 40 -1.80 -26.10 -6.73
C CYS A 40 -3.30 -25.78 -6.73
N SER A 41 -4.15 -26.68 -7.24
CA SER A 41 -5.62 -26.52 -7.24
C SER A 41 -6.20 -26.31 -5.84
N GLN A 42 -5.58 -26.87 -4.80
CA GLN A 42 -6.00 -26.71 -3.40
C GLN A 42 -5.70 -25.31 -2.84
N TYR A 43 -4.80 -24.57 -3.48
CA TYR A 43 -4.30 -23.27 -3.02
C TYR A 43 -4.73 -22.12 -3.95
N LYS A 44 -5.68 -22.37 -4.86
CA LYS A 44 -6.12 -21.41 -5.87
C LYS A 44 -6.58 -20.08 -5.27
N ASP A 45 -7.28 -20.12 -4.15
CA ASP A 45 -7.88 -18.92 -3.53
C ASP A 45 -6.85 -18.06 -2.77
N ILE A 46 -5.70 -18.62 -2.41
CA ILE A 46 -4.62 -17.88 -1.71
C ILE A 46 -3.51 -17.42 -2.67
N LEU A 47 -3.52 -17.89 -3.92
CA LEU A 47 -2.58 -17.47 -4.95
C LEU A 47 -3.23 -16.42 -5.85
N PHE A 48 -2.50 -15.33 -6.11
CA PHE A 48 -2.98 -14.39 -7.12
C PHE A 48 -3.07 -15.08 -8.49
N PRO A 49 -4.03 -14.71 -9.36
CA PRO A 49 -4.37 -15.52 -10.55
C PRO A 49 -3.19 -15.82 -11.48
N ALA A 50 -2.24 -14.88 -11.62
CA ALA A 50 -1.06 -15.09 -12.44
C ALA A 50 -0.10 -16.14 -11.84
N MET A 51 0.11 -16.14 -10.51
CA MET A 51 0.90 -17.16 -9.83
C MET A 51 0.26 -18.54 -9.94
N TYR A 52 -1.05 -18.64 -9.69
CA TYR A 52 -1.77 -19.91 -9.84
C TYR A 52 -1.57 -20.50 -11.24
N ARG A 53 -1.75 -19.69 -12.30
CA ARG A 53 -1.54 -20.14 -13.69
C ARG A 53 -0.11 -20.60 -13.96
N ALA A 54 0.90 -19.92 -13.43
CA ALA A 54 2.30 -20.30 -13.61
C ALA A 54 2.59 -21.67 -12.96
N VAL A 55 2.08 -21.88 -11.73
CA VAL A 55 2.25 -23.16 -11.02
C VAL A 55 1.47 -24.29 -11.68
N GLU A 56 0.24 -24.02 -12.13
CA GLU A 56 -0.62 -24.99 -12.84
C GLU A 56 -0.01 -25.44 -14.18
N LYS A 57 0.69 -24.55 -14.88
CA LYS A 57 1.45 -24.90 -16.09
C LYS A 57 2.69 -25.75 -15.78
N GLY A 58 3.30 -25.54 -14.60
CA GLY A 58 4.56 -26.14 -14.19
C GLY A 58 5.76 -25.21 -14.39
N ASP A 59 5.52 -23.93 -14.69
CA ASP A 59 6.56 -22.92 -14.94
C ASP A 59 7.19 -22.43 -13.63
N TYR A 60 6.51 -22.66 -12.49
CA TYR A 60 6.95 -22.20 -11.18
C TYR A 60 6.59 -23.21 -10.09
N VAL A 61 7.46 -23.29 -9.07
CA VAL A 61 7.26 -24.12 -7.89
C VAL A 61 7.43 -23.24 -6.65
N ILE A 62 6.40 -23.17 -5.81
CA ILE A 62 6.42 -22.35 -4.60
C ILE A 62 6.93 -23.21 -3.45
N THR A 63 7.87 -22.67 -2.66
CA THR A 63 8.33 -23.29 -1.42
C THR A 63 7.98 -22.37 -0.25
N PRO A 64 6.84 -22.60 0.43
CA PRO A 64 6.41 -21.77 1.56
C PRO A 64 7.49 -21.70 2.66
N GLY A 65 7.93 -20.49 2.96
CA GLY A 65 8.86 -20.25 4.07
C GLY A 65 8.13 -20.18 5.41
N LYS A 66 8.76 -20.68 6.47
CA LYS A 66 8.31 -20.44 7.85
C LYS A 66 9.07 -19.24 8.41
N ILE A 67 8.33 -18.21 8.81
CA ILE A 67 8.89 -17.07 9.54
C ILE A 67 9.00 -17.46 11.01
N ASN A 68 10.21 -17.57 11.54
CA ASN A 68 10.48 -17.99 12.92
C ASN A 68 10.70 -16.83 13.90
N PHE A 69 10.37 -15.61 13.48
CA PHE A 69 10.47 -14.42 14.31
C PHE A 69 9.14 -13.66 14.30
N ARG A 70 8.85 -13.00 15.42
CA ARG A 70 7.70 -12.09 15.49
C ARG A 70 8.05 -10.80 14.77
N TYR A 71 7.27 -10.44 13.76
CA TYR A 71 7.38 -9.13 13.14
C TYR A 71 7.00 -8.05 14.17
N LYS A 72 7.97 -7.21 14.56
CA LYS A 72 7.80 -6.15 15.56
C LYS A 72 8.72 -4.98 15.22
N HIS A 73 8.23 -3.75 15.35
CA HIS A 73 9.08 -2.56 15.28
C HIS A 73 10.00 -2.43 16.48
N ASN A 74 11.02 -1.57 16.33
CA ASN A 74 11.92 -1.24 17.44
C ASN A 74 11.16 -0.59 18.61
N GLU A 75 11.75 -0.68 19.81
CA GLU A 75 11.09 -0.23 21.04
C GLU A 75 10.85 1.27 21.07
N SER A 76 11.76 2.07 20.49
CA SER A 76 11.61 3.53 20.46
C SER A 76 10.41 3.97 19.61
N PHE A 77 10.16 3.33 18.47
CA PHE A 77 9.00 3.57 17.63
C PHE A 77 7.71 3.17 18.33
N LEU A 78 7.69 2.02 19.03
CA LEU A 78 6.51 1.57 19.77
C LEU A 78 6.23 2.45 21.00
N ALA A 79 7.26 2.90 21.71
CA ALA A 79 7.12 3.84 22.83
C ALA A 79 6.57 5.20 22.36
N ALA A 80 7.02 5.69 21.20
CA ALA A 80 6.46 6.90 20.59
C ALA A 80 5.00 6.69 20.14
N SER A 81 4.70 5.52 19.56
CA SER A 81 3.35 5.13 19.16
C SER A 81 2.38 5.14 20.34
N ALA A 82 2.76 4.56 21.49
CA ALA A 82 1.94 4.57 22.69
C ALA A 82 1.59 5.99 23.16
N LYS A 83 2.54 6.94 23.03
CA LYS A 83 2.31 8.36 23.35
C LYS A 83 1.34 9.04 22.37
N ASN A 84 1.02 8.45 21.22
CA ASN A 84 0.09 9.01 20.24
C ASN A 84 -1.36 8.61 20.49
N GLU A 85 -1.62 7.71 21.44
CA GLU A 85 -2.96 7.23 21.75
C GLU A 85 -3.93 8.39 22.02
N GLY A 86 -5.05 8.38 21.29
CA GLY A 86 -6.12 9.36 21.43
C GLY A 86 -5.81 10.79 20.95
N LYS A 87 -4.63 11.05 20.37
CA LYS A 87 -4.23 12.39 19.88
C LYS A 87 -4.77 12.75 18.50
N PHE A 88 -4.96 11.76 17.64
CA PHE A 88 -5.34 11.96 16.24
C PHE A 88 -6.71 11.37 15.92
N ASP A 89 -7.33 11.88 14.86
CA ASP A 89 -8.52 11.29 14.23
C ASP A 89 -8.48 11.52 12.71
N ILE A 90 -9.36 10.81 12.00
CA ILE A 90 -9.56 10.96 10.56
C ILE A 90 -10.78 11.87 10.31
N SER A 91 -10.59 12.90 9.49
CA SER A 91 -11.66 13.81 9.08
C SER A 91 -12.69 13.09 8.18
N PRO A 92 -13.89 13.65 7.96
CA PRO A 92 -14.85 13.10 7.01
C PRO A 92 -14.29 12.94 5.57
N ASN A 93 -13.29 13.74 5.21
CA ASN A 93 -12.63 13.69 3.90
C ASN A 93 -11.41 12.75 3.89
N GLY A 94 -11.20 11.95 4.93
CA GLY A 94 -10.09 11.01 5.01
C GLY A 94 -8.77 11.61 5.49
N ASP A 95 -8.73 12.88 5.89
CA ASP A 95 -7.49 13.54 6.32
C ASP A 95 -7.11 13.22 7.79
N LEU A 96 -5.82 13.03 8.08
CA LEU A 96 -5.29 12.91 9.44
C LEU A 96 -5.22 14.27 10.14
N LEU A 97 -5.90 14.41 11.28
CA LEU A 97 -5.98 15.63 12.07
C LEU A 97 -5.55 15.39 13.52
N ASP A 98 -4.88 16.39 14.11
CA ASP A 98 -4.69 16.48 15.56
C ASP A 98 -6.02 16.89 16.21
N LYS A 99 -6.53 16.08 17.15
CA LYS A 99 -7.84 16.29 17.78
C LYS A 99 -7.92 17.56 18.62
N ARG A 100 -6.81 17.99 19.22
CA ARG A 100 -6.77 19.17 20.09
C ARG A 100 -6.86 20.45 19.27
N THR A 101 -6.22 20.48 18.11
CA THR A 101 -6.10 21.69 17.28
C THR A 101 -7.03 21.70 16.07
N GLY A 102 -7.51 20.53 15.64
CA GLY A 102 -8.25 20.35 14.39
C GLY A 102 -7.41 20.60 13.12
N LYS A 103 -6.08 20.68 13.25
CA LYS A 103 -5.15 20.99 12.16
C LYS A 103 -4.38 19.75 11.74
N TYR A 104 -3.79 19.83 10.54
CA TYR A 104 -2.84 18.84 10.07
C TYR A 104 -1.61 18.80 11.00
N PRO A 105 -1.19 17.62 11.46
CA PRO A 105 -0.05 17.48 12.35
C PRO A 105 1.27 17.61 11.58
N GLU A 106 2.17 18.47 12.05
CA GLU A 106 3.42 18.80 11.33
C GLU A 106 4.44 17.65 11.32
N ASN A 107 4.68 17.01 12.47
CA ASN A 107 5.53 15.81 12.58
C ASN A 107 4.97 14.85 13.64
N ILE A 108 4.71 13.60 13.24
CA ILE A 108 4.30 12.52 14.13
C ILE A 108 5.35 11.41 14.03
N TYR A 109 5.94 11.02 15.16
CA TYR A 109 6.77 9.82 15.23
C TYR A 109 6.01 8.67 15.90
N GLY A 110 6.13 7.46 15.36
CA GLY A 110 5.32 6.30 15.76
C GLY A 110 4.04 6.16 14.93
N TYR A 111 3.24 5.15 15.25
CA TYR A 111 1.89 5.01 14.72
C TYR A 111 0.99 6.14 15.25
N PRO A 112 0.24 6.84 14.38
CA PRO A 112 -0.79 7.77 14.82
C PRO A 112 -1.90 7.08 15.62
N PHE A 113 -2.22 5.82 15.29
CA PHE A 113 -3.28 5.04 15.91
C PHE A 113 -2.73 3.73 16.49
N PRO A 114 -2.05 3.73 17.64
CA PRO A 114 -1.45 2.52 18.21
C PRO A 114 -2.48 1.42 18.53
N ASN A 115 -3.69 1.81 18.92
CA ASN A 115 -4.82 0.93 19.20
C ASN A 115 -5.96 1.29 18.26
N ILE A 116 -6.39 0.35 17.43
CA ILE A 116 -7.50 0.54 16.47
C ILE A 116 -8.63 -0.40 16.87
N ASP A 117 -9.81 0.16 17.18
CA ASP A 117 -11.03 -0.62 17.26
C ASP A 117 -11.47 -0.99 15.84
N LEU A 118 -11.44 -2.28 15.51
CA LEU A 118 -11.82 -2.78 14.18
C LEU A 118 -13.31 -2.57 13.85
N LYS A 119 -14.14 -2.27 14.85
CA LYS A 119 -15.56 -1.90 14.67
C LYS A 119 -15.75 -0.42 14.33
N ASP A 120 -14.71 0.40 14.48
CA ASP A 120 -14.76 1.81 14.08
C ASP A 120 -14.98 1.89 12.55
N PRO A 121 -15.98 2.62 12.06
CA PRO A 121 -16.16 2.87 10.63
C PRO A 121 -14.90 3.44 9.94
N LYS A 122 -14.02 4.12 10.70
CA LYS A 122 -12.75 4.69 10.23
C LYS A 122 -11.55 3.74 10.40
N ALA A 123 -11.74 2.51 10.87
CA ALA A 123 -10.66 1.55 11.14
C ALA A 123 -9.76 1.34 9.92
N GLY A 124 -10.34 1.18 8.73
CA GLY A 124 -9.59 1.04 7.48
C GLY A 124 -8.64 2.22 7.22
N ALA A 125 -9.14 3.45 7.35
CA ALA A 125 -8.33 4.64 7.15
C ALA A 125 -7.21 4.76 8.21
N LYS A 126 -7.52 4.43 9.48
CA LYS A 126 -6.52 4.41 10.57
C LYS A 126 -5.40 3.40 10.31
N ILE A 127 -5.74 2.23 9.77
CA ILE A 127 -4.78 1.20 9.37
C ILE A 127 -3.87 1.73 8.25
N MET A 128 -4.42 2.40 7.24
CA MET A 128 -3.62 2.95 6.13
C MET A 128 -2.69 4.07 6.57
N TYR A 129 -3.13 4.97 7.44
CA TYR A 129 -2.23 5.94 8.03
C TYR A 129 -1.11 5.27 8.82
N ASN A 130 -1.42 4.27 9.66
CA ASN A 130 -0.38 3.50 10.33
C ASN A 130 0.59 2.83 9.34
N PHE A 131 0.09 2.24 8.25
CA PHE A 131 0.90 1.66 7.18
C PHE A 131 1.90 2.69 6.62
N ASN A 132 1.44 3.89 6.28
CA ASN A 132 2.28 4.95 5.76
C ASN A 132 3.31 5.50 6.77
N PHE A 133 2.96 5.60 8.05
CA PHE A 133 3.91 6.03 9.09
C PHE A 133 5.05 5.02 9.33
N GLN A 134 4.88 3.75 8.96
CA GLN A 134 6.00 2.78 8.93
C GLN A 134 7.03 3.08 7.86
N ARG A 135 6.62 3.78 6.79
CA ARG A 135 7.48 4.23 5.69
C ARG A 135 8.10 5.60 6.01
N TYR A 136 7.31 6.55 6.49
CA TYR A 136 7.78 7.91 6.79
C TYR A 136 8.91 7.95 7.85
N ARG A 137 8.91 7.00 8.80
CA ARG A 137 9.98 6.84 9.79
C ARG A 137 11.38 6.61 9.21
N LEU A 138 11.47 6.20 7.94
CA LEU A 138 12.76 5.99 7.28
C LEU A 138 13.49 7.31 7.04
N MET A 139 12.82 8.47 7.19
CA MET A 139 13.32 9.83 6.94
C MET A 139 13.63 10.11 5.46
N GLY A 140 14.17 9.14 4.74
CA GLY A 140 14.37 9.15 3.31
C GLY A 140 14.88 7.79 2.83
N SER A 141 14.85 7.57 1.52
CA SER A 141 15.44 6.38 0.91
C SER A 141 16.10 6.73 -0.42
N LYS A 142 17.01 5.87 -0.86
CA LYS A 142 17.62 5.94 -2.19
C LYS A 142 17.73 4.53 -2.73
N ASP A 143 16.86 4.20 -3.65
CA ASP A 143 16.64 2.86 -4.14
C ASP A 143 17.04 2.77 -5.62
N LYS A 144 17.66 1.66 -6.02
CA LYS A 144 17.90 1.38 -7.44
C LYS A 144 16.63 0.79 -8.01
N ILE A 145 16.12 1.38 -9.09
CA ILE A 145 14.96 0.87 -9.81
C ILE A 145 15.43 0.27 -11.13
N ARG A 146 14.96 -0.94 -11.44
CA ARG A 146 15.08 -1.56 -12.75
C ARG A 146 13.71 -2.08 -13.16
N VAL A 147 13.10 -1.43 -14.13
CA VAL A 147 11.85 -1.87 -14.75
C VAL A 147 12.22 -2.67 -16.00
N MET A 148 11.68 -3.88 -16.11
CA MET A 148 12.03 -4.83 -17.17
C MET A 148 10.75 -5.27 -17.88
N TRP A 149 10.83 -5.34 -19.21
CA TRP A 149 9.81 -5.95 -20.04
C TRP A 149 10.27 -7.38 -20.27
N ILE A 150 9.43 -8.32 -19.84
CA ILE A 150 9.73 -9.74 -19.86
C ILE A 150 8.80 -10.40 -20.87
N ASP A 151 9.37 -11.14 -21.82
CA ASP A 151 8.66 -12.04 -22.72
C ASP A 151 8.92 -13.51 -22.35
N GLU A 152 8.44 -14.46 -23.15
CA GLU A 152 8.68 -15.90 -22.92
C GLU A 152 10.17 -16.29 -23.04
N LYS A 153 11.00 -15.47 -23.69
CA LYS A 153 12.43 -15.71 -23.93
C LYS A 153 13.32 -15.00 -22.90
N GLY A 154 12.79 -14.07 -22.13
CA GLY A 154 13.48 -13.38 -21.06
C GLY A 154 13.30 -11.85 -21.09
N GLU A 155 14.34 -11.12 -20.70
CA GLU A 155 14.32 -9.66 -20.71
C GLU A 155 14.45 -9.12 -22.14
N GLU A 156 13.40 -8.45 -22.64
CA GLU A 156 13.40 -7.81 -23.97
C GLU A 156 14.06 -6.43 -23.92
N ARG A 157 13.71 -5.64 -22.91
CA ARG A 157 14.23 -4.29 -22.67
C ARG A 157 14.10 -3.90 -21.21
N TYR A 158 14.84 -2.87 -20.81
CA TYR A 158 14.80 -2.35 -19.46
C TYR A 158 14.89 -0.82 -19.43
N VAL A 159 14.49 -0.25 -18.30
CA VAL A 159 14.81 1.10 -17.86
C VAL A 159 15.38 0.97 -16.45
N GLN A 160 16.51 1.62 -16.21
CA GLN A 160 17.17 1.60 -14.91
C GLN A 160 17.53 3.00 -14.43
N GLY A 161 17.40 3.21 -13.14
CA GLY A 161 17.65 4.50 -12.53
C GLY A 161 17.77 4.42 -11.02
N VAL A 162 17.63 5.59 -10.43
CA VAL A 162 17.64 5.78 -8.99
C VAL A 162 16.41 6.57 -8.61
N ASP A 163 15.75 6.12 -7.56
CA ASP A 163 14.63 6.78 -6.94
C ASP A 163 15.04 7.22 -5.54
N SER A 164 14.84 8.50 -5.27
CA SER A 164 15.22 9.17 -4.03
C SER A 164 13.99 9.75 -3.39
N ARG A 165 13.68 9.31 -2.17
CA ARG A 165 12.57 9.84 -1.38
C ARG A 165 13.08 10.60 -0.18
N LEU A 166 12.42 11.72 0.12
CA LEU A 166 12.59 12.46 1.36
C LEU A 166 11.24 12.58 2.05
N TYR A 167 11.13 12.00 3.25
CA TYR A 167 9.95 12.09 4.08
C TYR A 167 10.11 13.25 5.07
N MET A 168 9.19 14.21 5.00
CA MET A 168 9.21 15.40 5.85
C MET A 168 8.50 15.17 7.20
N ASN A 169 7.60 14.20 7.24
CA ASN A 169 6.88 13.75 8.45
C ASN A 169 7.43 12.37 8.88
N GLY A 170 6.96 11.82 9.99
CA GLY A 170 7.41 10.52 10.47
C GLY A 170 8.76 10.54 11.17
N ARG A 171 9.37 11.70 11.43
CA ARG A 171 10.79 11.79 11.82
C ARG A 171 10.94 11.71 13.35
N PRO A 172 11.93 10.96 13.86
CA PRO A 172 12.20 10.89 15.31
C PRO A 172 12.62 12.25 15.86
N GLN A 173 12.46 12.42 17.18
CA GLN A 173 12.82 13.65 17.87
C GLN A 173 14.28 14.05 17.62
N GLY A 174 14.52 15.32 17.29
CA GLY A 174 15.83 15.88 16.98
C GLY A 174 16.22 15.76 15.50
N HIS A 175 15.42 15.08 14.68
CA HIS A 175 15.65 14.92 13.25
C HIS A 175 14.63 15.66 12.39
N GLU A 176 13.74 16.45 12.98
CA GLU A 176 12.70 17.20 12.27
C GLU A 176 13.30 18.18 11.26
N ILE A 177 12.63 18.32 10.12
CA ILE A 177 12.99 19.30 9.09
C ILE A 177 11.89 20.35 9.05
N LYS A 178 12.28 21.63 9.07
CA LYS A 178 11.33 22.73 8.93
C LYS A 178 10.56 22.58 7.62
N ASN A 179 9.24 22.53 7.70
CA ASN A 179 8.35 22.22 6.59
C ASN A 179 7.25 23.28 6.45
N SER A 180 7.63 24.50 6.06
CA SER A 180 6.68 25.60 5.83
C SER A 180 5.67 25.29 4.73
N ASP A 181 6.08 24.47 3.77
CA ASP A 181 5.32 24.23 2.54
C ASP A 181 4.42 23.00 2.66
N LYS A 182 4.33 22.41 3.86
CA LYS A 182 3.46 21.27 4.21
C LYS A 182 3.59 20.08 3.26
N VAL A 183 4.81 19.86 2.75
CA VAL A 183 5.13 18.72 1.90
C VAL A 183 5.21 17.49 2.79
N LEU A 184 4.52 16.41 2.43
CA LEU A 184 4.62 15.12 3.09
C LEU A 184 5.85 14.35 2.61
N THR A 185 6.07 14.33 1.29
CA THR A 185 7.15 13.57 0.65
C THR A 185 7.60 14.26 -0.62
N TYR A 186 8.92 14.31 -0.83
CA TYR A 186 9.51 14.54 -2.14
C TYR A 186 9.94 13.18 -2.72
N GLU A 187 9.50 12.87 -3.92
CA GLU A 187 9.91 11.68 -4.67
C GLU A 187 10.63 12.14 -5.92
N PHE A 188 11.90 11.76 -6.07
CA PHE A 188 12.74 12.20 -7.18
C PHE A 188 13.36 10.99 -7.87
N GLU A 189 13.02 10.82 -9.14
CA GLU A 189 13.51 9.71 -9.93
C GLU A 189 14.42 10.23 -11.04
N ASN A 190 15.50 9.49 -11.23
CA ASN A 190 16.50 9.80 -12.24
C ASN A 190 16.78 8.54 -13.06
N VAL A 191 16.42 8.59 -14.34
CA VAL A 191 16.72 7.53 -15.31
C VAL A 191 18.18 7.63 -15.71
N LEU A 192 18.93 6.55 -15.48
CA LEU A 192 20.35 6.45 -15.80
C LEU A 192 20.61 5.64 -17.06
N GLU A 193 19.74 4.67 -17.36
CA GLU A 193 19.84 3.78 -18.49
C GLU A 193 18.45 3.42 -19.05
N PRO A 194 18.35 3.08 -20.35
CA PRO A 194 19.41 3.11 -21.37
C PRO A 194 19.73 4.52 -21.87
N MET A 195 20.79 4.67 -22.67
CA MET A 195 21.26 5.98 -23.17
C MET A 195 20.18 6.77 -23.93
N SER A 196 19.21 6.11 -24.58
CA SER A 196 18.13 6.76 -25.32
C SER A 196 17.19 7.60 -24.44
N VAL A 197 17.05 7.26 -23.15
CA VAL A 197 16.17 7.93 -22.19
C VAL A 197 16.91 8.46 -20.97
N LYS A 198 18.23 8.29 -20.92
CA LYS A 198 19.11 8.73 -19.83
C LYS A 198 18.95 10.22 -19.56
N GLY A 199 18.82 10.56 -18.28
CA GLY A 199 18.64 11.92 -17.80
C GLY A 199 17.18 12.37 -17.74
N THR A 200 16.22 11.51 -18.11
CA THR A 200 14.81 11.77 -17.83
C THR A 200 14.62 11.77 -16.31
N ASN A 201 14.00 12.83 -15.79
CA ASN A 201 13.77 12.99 -14.36
C ASN A 201 12.31 13.31 -14.07
N THR A 202 11.85 12.81 -12.94
CA THR A 202 10.54 13.13 -12.38
C THR A 202 10.71 13.60 -10.94
N LEU A 203 10.00 14.68 -10.57
CA LEU A 203 9.91 15.16 -9.21
C LEU A 203 8.44 15.26 -8.82
N SER A 204 8.04 14.52 -7.79
CA SER A 204 6.71 14.53 -7.22
C SER A 204 6.76 15.13 -5.82
N CYS A 205 5.96 16.16 -5.60
CA CYS A 205 5.76 16.81 -4.31
C CYS A 205 4.38 16.44 -3.78
N VAL A 206 4.33 15.56 -2.78
CA VAL A 206 3.10 15.12 -2.15
C VAL A 206 2.82 16.02 -0.95
N TYR A 207 1.61 16.56 -0.82
CA TYR A 207 1.24 17.43 0.31
C TYR A 207 0.33 16.70 1.31
N TYR A 208 0.50 16.97 2.60
CA TYR A 208 -0.38 16.38 3.62
C TYR A 208 -1.69 17.16 3.83
N ASP A 209 -1.79 18.39 3.31
CA ASP A 209 -3.01 19.19 3.34
C ASP A 209 -3.85 19.03 2.06
N LYS A 210 -4.96 19.75 1.90
CA LYS A 210 -5.90 19.53 0.78
C LYS A 210 -5.38 19.89 -0.62
N ARG A 211 -4.16 20.39 -0.75
CA ARG A 211 -3.60 20.73 -2.06
C ARG A 211 -3.41 19.46 -2.89
N GLU A 212 -3.59 19.61 -4.19
CA GLU A 212 -3.19 18.58 -5.14
C GLU A 212 -1.67 18.43 -5.14
N ASP A 213 -1.22 17.19 -5.27
CA ASP A 213 0.18 16.87 -5.44
C ASP A 213 0.69 17.47 -6.74
N THR A 214 1.95 17.90 -6.75
CA THR A 214 2.55 18.52 -7.92
C THR A 214 3.64 17.62 -8.50
N ASN A 215 3.56 17.36 -9.80
CA ASN A 215 4.51 16.54 -10.52
C ASN A 215 5.23 17.36 -11.59
N TYR A 216 6.53 17.16 -11.72
CA TYR A 216 7.37 17.74 -12.75
C TYR A 216 8.08 16.64 -13.51
N ALA A 217 8.10 16.74 -14.84
CA ALA A 217 8.85 15.84 -15.70
C ALA A 217 9.86 16.65 -16.52
N TYR A 218 11.11 16.21 -16.52
CA TYR A 218 12.18 16.73 -17.38
C TYR A 218 12.49 15.71 -18.47
N VAL A 219 12.44 16.14 -19.73
CA VAL A 219 12.76 15.32 -20.90
C VAL A 219 14.03 15.85 -21.57
N PRO A 220 15.14 15.09 -21.56
CA PRO A 220 16.44 15.52 -22.09
C PRO A 220 16.42 15.91 -23.56
N ALA A 221 15.66 15.18 -24.38
CA ALA A 221 15.62 15.38 -25.84
C ALA A 221 15.17 16.80 -26.22
N ILE A 222 14.28 17.40 -25.44
CA ILE A 222 13.77 18.77 -25.65
C ILE A 222 14.31 19.78 -24.62
N ARG A 223 15.08 19.32 -23.62
CA ARG A 223 15.65 20.12 -22.51
C ARG A 223 14.61 21.01 -21.81
N ARG A 224 13.41 20.48 -21.58
CA ARG A 224 12.30 21.20 -20.93
C ARG A 224 11.81 20.46 -19.71
N ILE A 225 11.45 21.26 -18.71
CA ILE A 225 10.65 20.83 -17.55
C ILE A 225 9.21 21.17 -17.85
N ARG A 226 8.30 20.23 -17.61
CA ARG A 226 6.86 20.45 -17.67
C ARG A 226 6.23 20.01 -16.37
N GLN A 227 5.35 20.83 -15.82
CA GLN A 227 4.45 20.39 -14.77
C GLN A 227 3.37 19.49 -15.38
N THR A 228 3.23 18.28 -14.85
CA THR A 228 2.20 17.32 -15.22
C THR A 228 1.09 17.33 -14.18
N THR A 229 -0.03 16.67 -14.49
CA THR A 229 -1.15 16.56 -13.54
C THR A 229 -0.74 15.70 -12.34
N SER A 230 -1.43 15.89 -11.21
CA SER A 230 -1.29 15.07 -10.01
C SER A 230 -1.52 13.57 -10.31
N THR A 231 -2.45 13.28 -11.22
CA THR A 231 -2.82 11.93 -11.68
C THR A 231 -1.79 11.25 -12.58
N ALA A 232 -0.82 11.99 -13.15
CA ALA A 232 0.18 11.42 -14.05
C ALA A 232 1.08 10.37 -13.36
N ARG A 233 1.07 10.32 -12.02
CA ARG A 233 1.74 9.27 -11.24
C ARG A 233 1.12 7.87 -11.44
N SER A 234 -0.15 7.82 -11.83
CA SER A 234 -0.87 6.58 -12.13
C SER A 234 -0.70 6.17 -13.60
N ASP A 235 -0.07 6.99 -14.43
CA ASP A 235 0.21 6.63 -15.83
C ASP A 235 1.30 5.56 -15.90
N PRO A 236 1.28 4.71 -16.94
CA PRO A 236 2.26 3.66 -17.08
C PRO A 236 3.67 4.24 -17.25
N TYR A 237 4.58 3.85 -16.36
CA TYR A 237 5.92 4.41 -16.27
C TYR A 237 6.73 4.04 -17.50
N MET A 238 7.10 5.05 -18.29
CA MET A 238 7.92 4.92 -19.51
C MET A 238 7.40 3.84 -20.49
N GLY A 239 6.07 3.67 -20.56
CA GLY A 239 5.43 2.69 -21.42
C GLY A 239 5.54 1.23 -20.92
N SER A 240 5.76 1.05 -19.62
CA SER A 240 5.66 -0.25 -18.94
C SER A 240 4.22 -0.50 -18.50
N ASP A 241 3.94 -1.66 -17.91
CA ASP A 241 2.68 -1.91 -17.20
C ASP A 241 2.78 -1.57 -15.70
N ALA A 242 3.90 -1.00 -15.26
CA ALA A 242 4.09 -0.53 -13.89
C ALA A 242 3.74 0.96 -13.79
N TRP A 243 3.26 1.41 -12.63
CA TRP A 243 3.01 2.82 -12.35
C TRP A 243 3.39 3.14 -10.91
N TRP A 244 3.48 4.42 -10.56
CA TRP A 244 4.13 4.80 -9.30
C TRP A 244 3.31 4.52 -8.06
N ASP A 245 1.98 4.48 -8.19
CA ASP A 245 1.09 4.20 -7.06
C ASP A 245 1.21 2.77 -6.53
N THR A 246 1.78 1.83 -7.31
CA THR A 246 2.03 0.45 -6.85
C THR A 246 3.26 0.32 -5.97
N ASN A 247 4.08 1.37 -5.85
CA ASN A 247 5.24 1.33 -4.95
C ASN A 247 4.77 1.04 -3.52
N TYR A 248 5.48 0.13 -2.84
CA TYR A 248 5.07 -0.39 -1.53
C TYR A 248 3.64 -0.97 -1.51
N MET A 249 3.10 -1.46 -2.63
CA MET A 249 1.69 -1.86 -2.81
C MET A 249 0.69 -0.70 -2.78
N TRP A 250 1.02 0.40 -2.10
CA TRP A 250 0.26 1.63 -2.06
C TRP A 250 1.19 2.81 -1.76
N ALA A 251 1.36 3.72 -2.72
CA ALA A 251 2.12 4.95 -2.55
C ALA A 251 1.26 6.23 -2.61
N GLY A 252 -0.04 6.08 -2.88
CA GLY A 252 -0.99 7.19 -2.94
C GLY A 252 -1.23 7.85 -1.58
N LYS A 253 -1.93 8.98 -1.63
CA LYS A 253 -2.34 9.73 -0.44
C LYS A 253 -3.60 9.11 0.15
N ASP A 254 -3.58 8.78 1.44
CA ASP A 254 -4.67 8.02 2.06
C ASP A 254 -6.04 8.71 1.97
N SER A 255 -6.09 10.05 1.96
CA SER A 255 -7.33 10.81 1.85
C SER A 255 -7.94 10.84 0.44
N THR A 256 -7.25 10.33 -0.60
CA THR A 256 -7.83 10.24 -1.96
C THR A 256 -8.70 8.98 -2.16
N MET A 257 -8.71 8.07 -1.18
CA MET A 257 -9.47 6.82 -1.22
C MET A 257 -10.38 6.68 0.00
N THR A 258 -11.45 5.90 -0.15
CA THR A 258 -12.30 5.49 0.97
C THR A 258 -11.90 4.09 1.43
N TRP A 259 -11.40 4.00 2.66
CA TRP A 259 -10.88 2.75 3.22
C TRP A 259 -11.90 2.09 4.14
N LYS A 260 -12.15 0.81 3.90
CA LYS A 260 -13.01 -0.02 4.75
C LYS A 260 -12.23 -1.24 5.20
N TYR A 261 -12.28 -1.51 6.51
CA TYR A 261 -11.81 -2.79 7.04
C TYR A 261 -12.86 -3.87 6.73
N VAL A 262 -12.46 -4.95 6.07
CA VAL A 262 -13.36 -6.01 5.57
C VAL A 262 -13.21 -7.35 6.30
N GLY A 263 -12.25 -7.48 7.21
CA GLY A 263 -11.96 -8.71 7.96
C GLY A 263 -10.49 -9.12 7.88
N GLU A 264 -10.18 -10.22 8.57
CA GLU A 264 -8.92 -10.98 8.49
C GLU A 264 -9.12 -12.24 7.64
#